data_AF-A0AAU6YQU4-F1
#
_entry.id   AF-A0AAU6YQU4-F1
#
_cell.length_a   1.000
_cell.length_b   1.000
_cell.length_c   1.000
_cell.angle_alpha   90.00
_cell.angle_beta   90.00
_cell.angle_gamma   90.00
#
_symmetry.space_group_name_H-M   'P 1'
#
loop_
_entity.id
_entity.type
_entity.pdbx_description
1 polymer ?
#
loop_
_entity_poly.entity_id
_entity_poly.type
_entity_poly.pdbx_seq_one_letter_code
_entity_poly.pdbx_strand_id
1 'polypeptide(L)'
;MKKRALALAVVGACGLLPQAFAHELAVSKKDHIKVDVPGEASNWCKPEIELTIRRPVWDNQALLTGLVGKLPTVLANDCPAARVTWRAVDASGNLYASGSGTAANLGIVTLASAKKISSPAVLPSNSSVEASALVDQTAPPTNVVAPVTNTVQAHDQLPEQQDQTVQQLPPQTTIAAAPSAQIEQIHSDPQRSSVPAAITVTPASDFGRALVLEHSKLTQITDSGGCKWVMSKSVFNDGDGSLAFSSTPAMPCPSTGFAQGSFEKLSWTVPNTYRGDNWSRVFVHASGLMFNKDLESVVKGKELSYLSPDADQALFLLGEIPSRQMKVYLAFQRGNYRVLGPFNSDPYYVAITPDESFALDPVDYKRAGKEVFQLIRNSSPSTVSVQNFYVAKSFAALFPKSGWGDDAQKIIRNRIGESRGQFYFDVKDGSNWALQREQQRLLEERRVQQHMAELHSRVLDRYEQLKAGMKDYEGREVEALAQMAGIQVRFGSPLALQDPNSSKSVGLMMIHVVGKTDGSYDIDFPAKGRLLSNQTFEKEWYVVPVANLTPFMPLVDGRALPTFRGNLPAAPEACKQDHCADKVSFGAVLAREYGPDSGIDFNWTPDVSQQYVNTWKNASAQLQ
;
A
#
# COMPACT_ATOMS: atom_id res chain seq x y z
N MET A 1 21.97 54.71 6.66
CA MET A 1 20.74 55.44 7.06
C MET A 1 19.78 55.48 5.86
N LYS A 2 18.45 55.63 6.11
CA LYS A 2 17.39 56.26 5.28
C LYS A 2 17.55 56.34 3.73
N LYS A 3 16.53 56.13 2.87
CA LYS A 3 15.17 55.52 2.94
C LYS A 3 14.50 55.65 1.53
N ARG A 4 13.44 54.88 1.23
CA ARG A 4 12.47 54.99 0.08
C ARG A 4 12.93 54.45 -1.29
N ALA A 5 12.04 54.01 -2.22
CA ALA A 5 10.64 53.49 -2.13
C ALA A 5 10.13 52.99 -3.51
N LEU A 6 9.02 52.24 -3.50
CA LEU A 6 8.17 51.81 -4.65
C LEU A 6 8.80 50.75 -5.59
N ALA A 7 8.02 49.94 -6.33
CA ALA A 7 6.56 49.96 -6.54
C ALA A 7 5.89 48.58 -6.37
N LEU A 8 4.56 48.56 -6.24
CA LEU A 8 3.73 47.35 -6.28
C LEU A 8 3.44 46.94 -7.73
N ALA A 9 3.21 45.64 -7.96
CA ALA A 9 2.42 45.14 -9.09
C ALA A 9 1.23 44.35 -8.52
N VAL A 10 0.02 44.89 -8.66
CA VAL A 10 -1.24 44.22 -8.25
C VAL A 10 -1.93 43.68 -9.49
N VAL A 11 -2.27 42.40 -9.49
CA VAL A 11 -3.19 41.79 -10.45
C VAL A 11 -4.34 41.16 -9.66
N GLY A 12 -5.58 41.36 -10.13
CA GLY A 12 -6.77 41.32 -9.28
C GLY A 12 -7.40 39.94 -9.05
N ALA A 13 -7.72 39.69 -7.79
CA ALA A 13 -8.97 39.10 -7.29
C ALA A 13 -9.63 37.94 -8.08
N CYS A 14 -9.48 36.73 -7.55
CA CYS A 14 -10.65 35.88 -7.28
C CYS A 14 -10.50 35.28 -5.87
N GLY A 15 -11.59 35.20 -5.10
CA GLY A 15 -11.52 35.01 -3.65
C GLY A 15 -11.17 33.59 -3.20
N LEU A 16 -10.02 33.42 -2.56
CA LEU A 16 -9.69 32.27 -1.71
C LEU A 16 -9.07 32.74 -0.39
N LEU A 17 -9.19 31.90 0.65
CA LEU A 17 -8.69 32.17 2.00
C LEU A 17 -7.16 32.36 1.99
N PRO A 18 -6.59 33.18 2.90
CA PRO A 18 -5.15 33.39 2.96
C PRO A 18 -4.43 32.08 3.29
N GLN A 19 -3.71 31.53 2.31
CA GLN A 19 -2.78 30.44 2.55
C GLN A 19 -1.63 30.97 3.40
N ALA A 20 -1.62 30.63 4.69
CA ALA A 20 -0.47 30.83 5.53
C ALA A 20 0.71 30.04 4.95
N PHE A 21 1.81 30.71 4.61
CA PHE A 21 3.04 30.05 4.20
C PHE A 21 3.48 29.09 5.31
N ALA A 22 3.78 27.86 4.92
CA ALA A 22 4.16 26.78 5.82
C ALA A 22 5.62 26.41 5.56
N HIS A 23 6.47 26.66 6.55
CA HIS A 23 7.86 26.25 6.53
C HIS A 23 7.99 24.77 6.92
N GLU A 24 8.74 24.02 6.12
CA GLU A 24 9.04 22.61 6.36
C GLU A 24 10.16 22.50 7.42
N LEU A 25 9.80 22.05 8.62
CA LEU A 25 10.73 21.91 9.75
C LEU A 25 11.50 20.58 9.71
N ALA A 26 10.86 19.50 9.26
CA ALA A 26 11.49 18.19 9.14
C ALA A 26 10.75 17.28 8.15
N VAL A 27 11.49 16.43 7.43
CA VAL A 27 10.95 15.36 6.56
C VAL A 27 11.68 14.05 6.81
N SER A 28 10.93 12.98 7.04
CA SER A 28 11.43 11.61 6.86
C SER A 28 10.92 11.04 5.55
N LYS A 29 11.81 10.93 4.56
CA LYS A 29 11.53 10.24 3.30
C LYS A 29 11.25 8.74 3.51
N LYS A 30 11.82 8.13 4.56
CA LYS A 30 11.64 6.70 4.89
C LYS A 30 10.26 6.39 5.47
N ASP A 31 9.75 7.28 6.32
CA ASP A 31 8.51 7.04 7.07
C ASP A 31 7.29 7.75 6.43
N HIS A 32 7.53 8.47 5.32
CA HIS A 32 6.61 9.37 4.61
C HIS A 32 6.02 10.49 5.49
N ILE A 33 6.83 11.03 6.41
CA ILE A 33 6.43 12.08 7.35
C ILE A 33 6.95 13.44 6.83
N LYS A 34 6.09 14.45 6.80
CA LYS A 34 6.47 15.87 6.65
C LYS A 34 5.93 16.69 7.83
N VAL A 35 6.73 17.61 8.35
CA VAL A 35 6.38 18.45 9.51
C VAL A 35 6.44 19.92 9.11
N ASP A 36 5.29 20.58 9.19
CA ASP A 36 5.09 21.97 8.78
C ASP A 36 4.84 22.90 10.00
N VAL A 37 5.33 24.14 9.93
CA VAL A 37 5.03 25.22 10.89
C VAL A 37 4.66 26.54 10.16
N PRO A 38 3.72 27.36 10.66
CA PRO A 38 3.23 28.55 9.96
C PRO A 38 4.18 29.76 10.08
N GLY A 39 4.80 30.12 8.96
CA GLY A 39 5.76 31.21 8.84
C GLY A 39 6.71 30.99 7.67
N GLU A 40 7.67 31.91 7.54
CA GLU A 40 8.81 31.78 6.65
C GLU A 40 10.01 31.24 7.44
N ALA A 41 11.01 30.70 6.74
CA ALA A 41 12.23 30.14 7.37
C ALA A 41 12.97 31.13 8.31
N SER A 42 12.78 32.43 8.11
CA SER A 42 13.37 33.52 8.91
C SER A 42 12.54 33.95 10.15
N ASN A 43 11.28 33.50 10.28
CA ASN A 43 10.34 34.03 11.28
C ASN A 43 9.35 33.01 11.87
N TRP A 44 9.52 31.71 11.62
CA TRP A 44 8.64 30.66 12.14
C TRP A 44 8.74 30.46 13.66
N CYS A 45 9.93 30.65 14.26
CA CYS A 45 10.13 30.54 15.70
C CYS A 45 9.40 31.70 16.42
N LYS A 46 8.37 31.34 17.20
CA LYS A 46 7.47 32.26 17.92
C LYS A 46 7.25 31.70 19.35
N PRO A 47 6.79 32.53 20.30
CA PRO A 47 6.49 32.06 21.67
C PRO A 47 5.46 30.93 21.72
N GLU A 48 4.54 30.90 20.75
CA GLU A 48 3.55 29.84 20.55
C GLU A 48 3.59 29.39 19.08
N ILE A 49 3.67 28.08 18.83
CA ILE A 49 3.83 27.46 17.52
C ILE A 49 2.76 26.38 17.32
N GLU A 50 2.04 26.42 16.19
CA GLU A 50 1.26 25.29 15.70
C GLU A 50 2.08 24.42 14.75
N LEU A 51 2.23 23.13 15.05
CA LEU A 51 3.02 22.19 14.26
C LEU A 51 2.11 21.13 13.61
N THR A 52 2.19 20.98 12.29
CA THR A 52 1.33 20.08 11.51
C THR A 52 2.14 18.92 10.93
N ILE A 53 1.89 17.72 11.43
CA ILE A 53 2.55 16.48 11.02
C ILE A 53 1.69 15.80 9.96
N ARG A 54 2.16 15.73 8.72
CA ARG A 54 1.48 15.07 7.61
C ARG A 54 2.10 13.71 7.33
N ARG A 55 1.25 12.72 7.04
CA ARG A 55 1.62 11.41 6.48
C ARG A 55 0.47 10.93 5.58
N PRO A 56 0.70 10.13 4.51
CA PRO A 56 -0.38 9.74 3.61
C PRO A 56 -1.56 9.04 4.32
N VAL A 57 -1.25 8.13 5.24
CA VAL A 57 -2.20 7.43 6.12
C VAL A 57 -1.60 7.34 7.52
N TRP A 58 -2.43 7.39 8.56
CA TRP A 58 -2.02 7.12 9.94
C TRP A 58 -2.53 5.74 10.40
N ASP A 59 -1.66 4.75 10.28
CA ASP A 59 -1.88 3.33 10.61
C ASP A 59 -1.13 2.87 11.87
N ASN A 60 -0.11 3.62 12.31
CA ASN A 60 0.86 3.18 13.31
C ASN A 60 1.07 4.24 14.41
N GLN A 61 0.53 3.97 15.60
CA GLN A 61 0.66 4.86 16.76
C GLN A 61 2.09 4.90 17.32
N ALA A 62 2.85 3.79 17.26
CA ALA A 62 4.23 3.75 17.76
C ALA A 62 5.17 4.63 16.93
N LEU A 63 4.93 4.73 15.61
CA LEU A 63 5.61 5.65 14.70
C LEU A 63 5.33 7.11 15.07
N LEU A 64 4.08 7.47 15.42
CA LEU A 64 3.76 8.80 15.93
C LEU A 64 4.45 9.08 17.26
N THR A 65 4.37 8.17 18.23
CA THR A 65 5.04 8.32 19.55
C THR A 65 6.57 8.48 19.39
N GLY A 66 7.19 7.68 18.52
CA GLY A 66 8.62 7.76 18.22
C GLY A 66 9.04 9.05 17.50
N LEU A 67 8.15 9.67 16.73
CA LEU A 67 8.36 10.99 16.13
C LEU A 67 8.20 12.11 17.18
N VAL A 68 7.13 12.07 17.98
CA VAL A 68 6.85 13.04 19.05
C VAL A 68 7.94 13.04 20.12
N GLY A 69 8.62 11.91 20.34
CA GLY A 69 9.82 11.81 21.19
C GLY A 69 11.13 12.34 20.57
N LYS A 70 11.18 12.58 19.24
CA LYS A 70 12.37 13.07 18.53
C LYS A 70 12.28 14.54 18.10
N LEU A 71 11.08 15.05 17.81
CA LEU A 71 10.86 16.45 17.45
C LEU A 71 11.36 17.46 18.52
N PRO A 72 11.32 17.18 19.84
CA PRO A 72 11.95 18.03 20.84
C PRO A 72 13.44 18.29 20.61
N THR A 73 14.19 17.34 20.03
CA THR A 73 15.62 17.53 19.74
C THR A 73 15.87 18.56 18.63
N VAL A 74 14.91 18.71 17.69
CA VAL A 74 14.95 19.76 16.66
C VAL A 74 14.51 21.10 17.26
N LEU A 75 13.35 21.10 17.93
CA LEU A 75 12.73 22.30 18.50
C LEU A 75 13.59 22.95 19.61
N ALA A 76 14.36 22.16 20.38
CA ALA A 76 15.27 22.67 21.39
C ALA A 76 16.51 23.38 20.81
N ASN A 77 16.92 23.07 19.59
CA ASN A 77 18.02 23.77 18.93
C ASN A 77 17.54 25.12 18.35
N ASP A 78 16.43 25.09 17.62
CA ASP A 78 16.02 26.25 16.80
C ASP A 78 15.01 27.18 17.50
N CYS A 79 14.27 26.70 18.51
CA CYS A 79 13.26 27.50 19.21
C CYS A 79 12.99 27.04 20.67
N PRO A 80 14.02 26.95 21.54
CA PRO A 80 13.93 26.30 22.87
C PRO A 80 12.90 26.89 23.85
N ALA A 81 12.47 28.13 23.66
CA ALA A 81 11.52 28.81 24.54
C ALA A 81 10.05 28.66 24.15
N ALA A 82 9.74 28.01 23.02
CA ALA A 82 8.38 27.95 22.49
C ALA A 82 7.45 26.99 23.25
N ARG A 83 6.19 27.40 23.38
CA ARG A 83 5.06 26.49 23.58
C ARG A 83 4.64 25.94 22.22
N VAL A 84 4.40 24.63 22.15
CA VAL A 84 4.10 23.95 20.88
C VAL A 84 2.79 23.21 21.01
N THR A 85 1.82 23.57 20.18
CA THR A 85 0.63 22.76 19.90
C THR A 85 0.88 21.99 18.61
N TRP A 86 0.40 20.75 18.51
CA TRP A 86 0.63 19.94 17.31
C TRP A 86 -0.57 19.09 16.93
N ARG A 87 -0.67 18.81 15.62
CA ARG A 87 -1.71 17.99 15.00
C ARG A 87 -1.11 17.04 13.97
N ALA A 88 -1.42 15.76 14.08
CA ALA A 88 -1.14 14.74 13.08
C ALA A 88 -2.34 14.59 12.14
N VAL A 89 -2.13 14.78 10.83
CA VAL A 89 -3.19 14.74 9.80
C VAL A 89 -2.84 13.82 8.65
N ASP A 90 -3.85 13.16 8.07
CA ASP A 90 -3.68 12.32 6.87
C ASP A 90 -3.60 13.13 5.56
N ALA A 91 -3.49 12.47 4.41
CA ALA A 91 -3.49 13.13 3.10
C ALA A 91 -4.79 13.90 2.77
N SER A 92 -5.90 13.58 3.43
CA SER A 92 -7.20 14.26 3.28
C SER A 92 -7.37 15.41 4.28
N GLY A 93 -6.42 15.62 5.18
CA GLY A 93 -6.50 16.60 6.26
C GLY A 93 -7.30 16.16 7.48
N ASN A 94 -7.71 14.88 7.58
CA ASN A 94 -8.37 14.38 8.78
C ASN A 94 -7.40 14.36 9.95
N LEU A 95 -7.82 14.87 11.11
CA LEU A 95 -7.06 14.76 12.35
C LEU A 95 -7.01 13.30 12.81
N TYR A 96 -5.80 12.78 13.01
CA TYR A 96 -5.53 11.48 13.63
C TYR A 96 -5.19 11.61 15.12
N ALA A 97 -4.40 12.63 15.46
CA ALA A 97 -4.02 12.93 16.85
C ALA A 97 -3.64 14.40 17.02
N SER A 98 -3.67 14.88 18.25
CA SER A 98 -3.13 16.20 18.62
C SER A 98 -2.53 16.18 20.03
N GLY A 99 -1.70 17.17 20.33
CA GLY A 99 -1.13 17.38 21.66
C GLY A 99 -0.64 18.81 21.85
N SER A 100 -0.18 19.11 23.06
CA SER A 100 0.38 20.42 23.40
C SER A 100 1.41 20.30 24.53
N GLY A 101 2.47 21.09 24.45
CA GLY A 101 3.56 21.12 25.41
C GLY A 101 4.56 22.25 25.14
N THR A 102 5.85 21.96 25.31
CA THR A 102 6.96 22.89 25.08
C THR A 102 7.94 22.31 24.04
N ALA A 103 8.88 23.14 23.56
CA ALA A 103 9.97 22.71 22.70
C ALA A 103 10.78 21.52 23.26
N ALA A 104 10.86 21.37 24.59
CA ALA A 104 11.56 20.26 25.26
C ALA A 104 10.68 19.01 25.49
N ASN A 105 9.35 19.14 25.46
CA ASN A 105 8.42 18.02 25.60
C ASN A 105 7.06 18.36 24.96
N LEU A 106 6.73 17.70 23.85
CA LEU A 106 5.50 17.93 23.08
C LEU A 106 4.20 17.42 23.74
N GLY A 107 4.28 16.82 24.93
CA GLY A 107 3.13 16.53 25.79
C GLY A 107 2.30 15.32 25.37
N ILE A 108 1.06 15.28 25.87
CA ILE A 108 0.19 14.10 25.81
C ILE A 108 -0.40 13.93 24.41
N VAL A 109 -0.25 12.73 23.83
CA VAL A 109 -0.89 12.32 22.58
C VAL A 109 -2.38 12.05 22.83
N THR A 110 -3.24 12.92 22.31
CA THR A 110 -4.70 12.69 22.27
C THR A 110 -5.08 12.19 20.88
N LEU A 111 -5.54 10.94 20.79
CA LEU A 111 -6.07 10.37 19.55
C LEU A 111 -7.42 11.00 19.21
N ALA A 112 -7.64 11.29 17.92
CA ALA A 112 -8.92 11.83 17.45
C ALA A 112 -9.98 10.72 17.44
N SER A 113 -10.95 10.83 18.35
CA SER A 113 -12.07 9.87 18.43
C SER A 113 -12.89 9.87 17.13
N ALA A 114 -13.25 8.67 16.66
CA ALA A 114 -13.99 8.49 15.42
C ALA A 114 -15.30 9.32 15.40
N LYS A 115 -15.52 10.01 14.28
CA LYS A 115 -16.54 11.06 14.09
C LYS A 115 -17.97 10.58 14.42
N LYS A 116 -18.43 10.89 15.64
CA LYS A 116 -19.85 10.82 16.05
C LYS A 116 -20.44 12.23 16.16
N ILE A 117 -21.75 12.33 15.96
CA ILE A 117 -22.44 13.62 15.76
C ILE A 117 -22.73 14.31 17.12
N SER A 118 -22.72 15.65 17.12
CA SER A 118 -23.02 16.64 18.19
C SER A 118 -24.25 16.32 19.08
N SER A 119 -24.48 16.83 20.30
CA SER A 119 -23.87 17.87 21.21
C SER A 119 -24.59 17.78 22.59
N PRO A 120 -24.42 18.66 23.62
CA PRO A 120 -23.33 19.60 23.98
C PRO A 120 -22.84 19.53 25.47
N ALA A 121 -21.72 20.21 25.75
CA ALA A 121 -21.23 20.85 27.00
C ALA A 121 -21.72 20.48 28.44
N VAL A 122 -20.74 20.17 29.32
CA VAL A 122 -20.68 20.55 30.76
C VAL A 122 -19.21 20.87 31.12
N LEU A 123 -18.95 21.74 32.12
CA LEU A 123 -17.61 22.19 32.59
C LEU A 123 -17.29 21.68 34.04
N PRO A 124 -16.11 21.94 34.65
CA PRO A 124 -15.37 20.90 35.40
C PRO A 124 -15.58 20.92 36.93
N SER A 125 -14.84 20.06 37.64
CA SER A 125 -14.66 20.11 39.11
C SER A 125 -13.25 19.64 39.51
N ASN A 126 -12.66 20.27 40.52
CA ASN A 126 -11.28 20.03 40.99
C ASN A 126 -11.23 19.18 42.26
N SER A 127 -10.16 18.38 42.43
CA SER A 127 -9.43 18.05 43.68
C SER A 127 -8.37 16.95 43.36
N SER A 128 -7.10 16.89 43.82
CA SER A 128 -6.44 17.17 45.13
C SER A 128 -6.86 16.21 46.26
N VAL A 129 -6.01 15.51 47.02
CA VAL A 129 -4.56 15.14 46.98
C VAL A 129 -4.46 13.69 47.57
N GLU A 130 -3.40 13.01 48.04
CA GLU A 130 -1.95 13.19 48.32
C GLU A 130 -1.33 11.76 48.24
N ALA A 131 -0.21 11.49 47.55
CA ALA A 131 1.21 11.62 47.94
C ALA A 131 1.82 10.44 48.75
N SER A 132 3.16 10.34 48.72
CA SER A 132 4.06 9.37 49.41
C SER A 132 4.02 7.91 48.91
N ALA A 133 5.10 7.26 48.44
CA ALA A 133 6.52 7.10 48.87
C ALA A 133 6.74 5.77 49.64
N LEU A 134 7.87 5.04 49.57
CA LEU A 134 9.17 5.22 48.88
C LEU A 134 9.88 3.83 48.75
N VAL A 135 10.83 3.64 47.80
CA VAL A 135 12.12 2.87 47.94
C VAL A 135 12.10 1.37 48.37
N ASP A 136 12.92 0.42 47.87
CA ASP A 136 13.86 0.31 46.72
C ASP A 136 14.44 -1.14 46.64
N GLN A 137 15.13 -1.52 45.54
CA GLN A 137 16.07 -2.66 45.40
C GLN A 137 15.51 -4.11 45.66
N THR A 138 16.08 -5.25 45.20
CA THR A 138 17.29 -5.58 44.39
C THR A 138 16.99 -6.78 43.45
N ALA A 139 17.92 -7.18 42.56
CA ALA A 139 17.78 -8.33 41.63
C ALA A 139 18.71 -9.55 42.00
N PRO A 140 19.19 -10.42 41.07
CA PRO A 140 18.89 -11.87 41.00
C PRO A 140 20.07 -12.80 41.42
N PRO A 141 19.93 -14.15 41.37
CA PRO A 141 20.22 -14.99 40.16
C PRO A 141 19.13 -16.06 39.89
N THR A 142 18.96 -16.78 38.76
CA THR A 142 19.80 -17.30 37.63
C THR A 142 20.27 -18.77 37.75
N ASN A 143 19.58 -19.68 37.01
CA ASN A 143 19.99 -21.04 36.57
C ASN A 143 20.23 -22.12 37.67
N VAL A 144 20.15 -23.46 37.44
CA VAL A 144 20.94 -24.29 36.51
C VAL A 144 20.30 -25.70 36.28
N VAL A 145 20.15 -26.10 34.99
CA VAL A 145 20.29 -27.45 34.36
C VAL A 145 19.40 -28.66 34.80
N ALA A 146 19.17 -29.59 33.85
CA ALA A 146 18.46 -30.89 33.98
C ALA A 146 19.46 -32.04 34.35
N PRO A 147 19.44 -33.34 33.91
CA PRO A 147 18.60 -34.10 32.94
C PRO A 147 18.18 -35.56 33.34
N VAL A 148 17.41 -36.25 32.47
CA VAL A 148 17.15 -37.74 32.33
C VAL A 148 16.71 -38.56 33.58
N THR A 149 16.04 -39.74 33.52
CA THR A 149 15.90 -40.79 32.48
C THR A 149 14.56 -41.57 32.61
N ASN A 150 14.35 -42.59 31.75
CA ASN A 150 13.32 -43.64 31.68
C ASN A 150 12.94 -44.34 33.03
N THR A 151 11.94 -45.25 33.18
CA THR A 151 11.43 -46.30 32.25
C THR A 151 10.11 -46.99 32.71
N VAL A 152 9.20 -47.31 31.77
CA VAL A 152 8.50 -48.62 31.52
C VAL A 152 7.53 -49.32 32.54
N GLN A 153 6.32 -49.68 32.02
CA GLN A 153 5.39 -50.82 32.36
C GLN A 153 4.72 -50.90 33.76
N ALA A 154 3.59 -51.61 33.99
CA ALA A 154 2.53 -52.22 33.14
C ALA A 154 1.25 -52.59 33.97
N HIS A 155 0.14 -52.93 33.28
CA HIS A 155 -1.05 -53.68 33.76
C HIS A 155 -1.95 -52.99 34.83
N ASP A 156 -3.24 -53.31 35.06
CA ASP A 156 -4.15 -54.26 34.38
C ASP A 156 -5.67 -53.91 34.49
N GLN A 157 -6.48 -54.60 33.66
CA GLN A 157 -7.90 -55.03 33.85
C GLN A 157 -9.13 -54.07 34.09
N LEU A 158 -10.29 -54.62 33.68
CA LEU A 158 -11.73 -54.25 33.80
C LEU A 158 -12.41 -55.33 34.71
N PRO A 159 -13.74 -55.42 35.04
CA PRO A 159 -14.94 -54.65 34.64
C PRO A 159 -16.06 -54.44 35.74
N GLU A 160 -17.32 -54.16 35.31
CA GLU A 160 -18.64 -54.38 35.96
C GLU A 160 -19.09 -53.52 37.21
N GLN A 161 -20.38 -53.40 37.62
CA GLN A 161 -21.72 -53.29 36.95
C GLN A 161 -22.90 -53.01 37.96
N GLN A 162 -23.79 -52.00 37.71
CA GLN A 162 -25.17 -51.77 38.28
C GLN A 162 -25.35 -51.61 39.83
N ASP A 163 -26.48 -51.16 40.46
CA ASP A 163 -27.84 -50.69 40.04
C ASP A 163 -28.51 -49.64 41.02
N GLN A 164 -29.82 -49.37 40.88
CA GLN A 164 -30.74 -48.36 41.52
C GLN A 164 -31.11 -48.61 43.03
N THR A 165 -31.78 -47.74 43.83
CA THR A 165 -33.18 -47.16 43.79
C THR A 165 -33.40 -46.01 44.84
N VAL A 166 -34.08 -44.86 44.61
CA VAL A 166 -35.55 -44.47 44.58
C VAL A 166 -36.25 -44.14 45.93
N GLN A 167 -36.84 -42.92 46.06
CA GLN A 167 -38.10 -42.48 46.78
C GLN A 167 -38.12 -40.92 47.00
N GLN A 168 -39.21 -40.12 47.11
CA GLN A 168 -40.64 -40.21 46.70
C GLN A 168 -41.33 -38.77 46.72
N LEU A 169 -42.50 -38.59 46.05
CA LEU A 169 -43.37 -37.36 45.97
C LEU A 169 -44.54 -37.41 47.02
N PRO A 170 -45.69 -36.63 47.03
CA PRO A 170 -46.32 -35.61 46.13
C PRO A 170 -46.78 -34.31 46.93
N PRO A 171 -47.90 -33.53 46.70
CA PRO A 171 -48.91 -33.34 45.60
C PRO A 171 -49.02 -31.88 45.02
N GLN A 172 -49.45 -31.60 43.77
CA GLN A 172 -50.81 -31.45 43.16
C GLN A 172 -51.70 -30.31 43.77
N THR A 173 -52.61 -29.58 43.07
CA THR A 173 -53.54 -29.93 41.96
C THR A 173 -53.95 -28.68 41.08
N THR A 174 -55.06 -28.72 40.30
CA THR A 174 -55.07 -28.40 38.83
C THR A 174 -56.34 -27.67 38.29
N ILE A 175 -56.39 -27.27 36.99
CA ILE A 175 -57.55 -26.86 36.10
C ILE A 175 -58.30 -25.53 36.48
N ALA A 176 -59.14 -24.82 35.67
CA ALA A 176 -59.72 -24.94 34.30
C ALA A 176 -59.96 -23.54 33.61
N ALA A 177 -60.80 -23.43 32.56
CA ALA A 177 -60.91 -22.25 31.67
C ALA A 177 -62.34 -21.85 31.19
N ALA A 178 -62.50 -20.58 30.73
CA ALA A 178 -63.56 -19.99 29.86
C ALA A 178 -65.03 -19.99 30.38
N PRO A 179 -65.96 -19.06 29.95
CA PRO A 179 -66.04 -18.35 28.66
C PRO A 179 -66.40 -16.83 28.73
N SER A 180 -67.00 -16.27 27.67
CA SER A 180 -67.05 -14.83 27.28
C SER A 180 -68.35 -14.04 27.55
N ALA A 181 -68.25 -12.70 27.61
CA ALA A 181 -69.28 -11.72 27.19
C ALA A 181 -68.66 -10.33 26.90
N GLN A 182 -69.41 -9.40 26.28
CA GLN A 182 -68.94 -8.10 25.77
C GLN A 182 -69.34 -6.90 26.66
N ILE A 183 -68.67 -5.75 26.49
CA ILE A 183 -69.25 -4.43 26.13
C ILE A 183 -68.13 -3.38 25.93
N GLU A 184 -68.40 -2.36 25.12
CA GLU A 184 -67.48 -1.27 24.77
C GLU A 184 -67.38 -0.19 25.89
N GLN A 185 -66.21 0.46 26.02
CA GLN A 185 -66.15 1.92 25.86
C GLN A 185 -64.74 2.46 25.59
N ILE A 186 -64.70 3.65 25.01
CA ILE A 186 -63.50 4.36 24.53
C ILE A 186 -62.94 5.23 25.66
N HIS A 187 -61.62 5.24 25.86
CA HIS A 187 -60.85 6.45 26.23
C HIS A 187 -59.37 6.30 25.85
N SER A 188 -58.72 7.42 25.57
CA SER A 188 -57.32 7.54 25.14
C SER A 188 -56.53 8.40 26.13
N ASP A 189 -55.30 7.99 26.50
CA ASP A 189 -54.04 8.68 26.16
C ASP A 189 -52.83 7.79 26.63
N PRO A 190 -51.53 8.20 26.72
CA PRO A 190 -50.50 7.42 26.05
C PRO A 190 -49.34 6.97 26.96
N GLN A 191 -49.15 5.66 27.19
CA GLN A 191 -47.94 5.22 27.88
C GLN A 191 -47.42 3.83 27.50
N ARG A 192 -46.09 3.77 27.34
CA ARG A 192 -45.24 2.58 27.09
C ARG A 192 -45.54 1.83 25.79
N SER A 193 -44.74 2.12 24.77
CA SER A 193 -44.46 1.15 23.71
C SER A 193 -43.99 -0.16 24.33
N SER A 194 -44.80 -1.21 24.19
CA SER A 194 -44.32 -2.58 24.40
C SER A 194 -43.25 -2.89 23.35
N VAL A 195 -42.26 -3.69 23.75
CA VAL A 195 -41.28 -4.22 22.79
C VAL A 195 -42.05 -5.02 21.73
N PRO A 196 -41.91 -4.74 20.42
CA PRO A 196 -42.50 -5.60 19.41
C PRO A 196 -41.87 -6.98 19.57
N ALA A 197 -42.70 -7.99 19.87
CA ALA A 197 -42.25 -9.36 19.97
C ALA A 197 -41.50 -9.72 18.68
N ALA A 198 -40.29 -10.24 18.81
CA ALA A 198 -39.39 -10.44 17.68
C ALA A 198 -40.03 -11.38 16.66
N ILE A 199 -40.61 -10.82 15.60
CA ILE A 199 -41.02 -11.59 14.43
C ILE A 199 -39.73 -12.17 13.88
N THR A 200 -39.53 -13.46 14.13
CA THR A 200 -38.44 -14.25 13.57
C THR A 200 -38.78 -14.54 12.11
N VAL A 201 -38.83 -13.47 11.31
CA VAL A 201 -38.51 -13.55 9.89
C VAL A 201 -37.08 -14.06 9.85
N THR A 202 -36.94 -15.37 9.75
CA THR A 202 -35.68 -15.98 9.35
C THR A 202 -35.38 -15.34 8.00
N PRO A 203 -34.28 -14.59 7.82
CA PRO A 203 -33.85 -14.27 6.48
C PRO A 203 -33.59 -15.62 5.83
N ALA A 204 -34.41 -15.98 4.85
CA ALA A 204 -34.21 -17.18 4.07
C ALA A 204 -32.99 -16.92 3.18
N SER A 205 -31.80 -17.07 3.77
CA SER A 205 -30.58 -17.20 2.98
C SER A 205 -30.85 -18.34 2.01
N ASP A 206 -30.74 -18.04 0.72
CA ASP A 206 -30.91 -19.04 -0.33
C ASP A 206 -29.68 -19.96 -0.44
N PHE A 207 -28.75 -19.82 0.51
CA PHE A 207 -27.44 -20.44 0.62
C PHE A 207 -26.52 -20.09 -0.56
N GLY A 208 -26.72 -18.94 -1.19
CA GLY A 208 -26.01 -18.47 -2.37
C GLY A 208 -26.63 -18.93 -3.69
N ARG A 209 -27.95 -19.18 -3.74
CA ARG A 209 -28.66 -19.58 -4.96
C ARG A 209 -28.73 -18.45 -5.99
N ALA A 210 -28.87 -17.19 -5.57
CA ALA A 210 -28.80 -16.03 -6.45
C ALA A 210 -27.49 -16.01 -7.26
N LEU A 211 -26.34 -16.16 -6.58
CA LEU A 211 -25.02 -16.27 -7.21
C LEU A 211 -24.94 -17.41 -8.24
N VAL A 212 -25.64 -18.52 -8.00
CA VAL A 212 -25.69 -19.68 -8.91
C VAL A 212 -26.60 -19.43 -10.11
N LEU A 213 -27.73 -18.74 -9.93
CA LEU A 213 -28.71 -18.44 -10.98
C LEU A 213 -28.29 -17.28 -11.89
N GLU A 214 -27.58 -16.30 -11.35
CA GLU A 214 -26.96 -15.20 -12.11
C GLU A 214 -25.71 -15.67 -12.88
N HIS A 215 -25.18 -16.85 -12.56
CA HIS A 215 -23.89 -17.27 -13.10
C HIS A 215 -23.91 -17.52 -14.61
N SER A 216 -23.02 -16.85 -15.34
CA SER A 216 -23.00 -16.82 -16.81
C SER A 216 -23.01 -18.20 -17.50
N LYS A 217 -22.43 -19.24 -16.87
CA LYS A 217 -22.31 -20.62 -17.37
C LYS A 217 -23.46 -21.56 -16.98
N LEU A 218 -24.36 -21.14 -16.09
CA LEU A 218 -25.40 -22.00 -15.50
C LEU A 218 -26.80 -21.57 -15.92
N THR A 219 -27.74 -22.52 -15.97
CA THR A 219 -29.15 -22.27 -16.28
C THR A 219 -30.06 -23.07 -15.39
N GLN A 220 -31.24 -22.52 -15.08
CA GLN A 220 -32.35 -23.27 -14.51
C GLN A 220 -32.95 -24.19 -15.60
N ILE A 221 -33.33 -25.39 -15.20
CA ILE A 221 -34.22 -26.30 -15.94
C ILE A 221 -35.40 -26.68 -15.04
N THR A 222 -36.43 -27.31 -15.60
CA THR A 222 -37.56 -27.87 -14.84
C THR A 222 -37.81 -29.30 -15.31
N ASP A 223 -37.95 -30.23 -14.36
CA ASP A 223 -38.23 -31.64 -14.66
C ASP A 223 -39.74 -31.91 -14.88
N SER A 224 -40.08 -33.15 -15.24
CA SER A 224 -41.47 -33.57 -15.44
C SER A 224 -42.33 -33.60 -14.16
N GLY A 225 -41.71 -33.46 -12.97
CA GLY A 225 -42.39 -33.26 -11.70
C GLY A 225 -42.58 -31.79 -11.31
N GLY A 226 -42.16 -30.85 -12.18
CA GLY A 226 -42.22 -29.41 -11.94
C GLY A 226 -41.08 -28.87 -11.07
N CYS A 227 -40.09 -29.68 -10.70
CA CYS A 227 -39.00 -29.27 -9.82
C CYS A 227 -37.86 -28.60 -10.59
N LYS A 228 -37.28 -27.54 -10.03
CA LYS A 228 -36.19 -26.79 -10.68
C LYS A 228 -34.82 -27.35 -10.31
N TRP A 229 -33.97 -27.50 -11.32
CA TRP A 229 -32.58 -27.91 -11.18
C TRP A 229 -31.67 -26.87 -11.84
N VAL A 230 -30.39 -26.84 -11.43
CA VAL A 230 -29.37 -26.02 -12.10
C VAL A 230 -28.43 -26.92 -12.88
N MET A 231 -28.23 -26.61 -14.17
CA MET A 231 -27.30 -27.31 -15.05
C MET A 231 -26.42 -26.33 -15.82
N SER A 232 -25.38 -26.83 -16.50
CA SER A 232 -24.56 -25.99 -17.38
C SER A 232 -25.30 -25.63 -18.66
N LYS A 233 -25.10 -24.40 -19.16
CA LYS A 233 -25.63 -23.98 -20.48
C LYS A 233 -25.08 -24.82 -21.64
N SER A 234 -23.92 -25.46 -21.48
CA SER A 234 -23.33 -26.34 -22.50
C SER A 234 -24.18 -27.56 -22.87
N VAL A 235 -25.19 -27.89 -22.05
CA VAL A 235 -26.21 -28.91 -22.38
C VAL A 235 -27.07 -28.49 -23.58
N PHE A 236 -27.26 -27.19 -23.80
CA PHE A 236 -28.23 -26.62 -24.76
C PHE A 236 -27.59 -25.94 -25.98
N ASN A 237 -26.25 -25.90 -26.06
CA ASN A 237 -25.52 -25.05 -27.02
C ASN A 237 -25.72 -25.42 -28.51
N ASP A 238 -26.27 -26.60 -28.81
CA ASP A 238 -26.28 -27.19 -30.16
C ASP A 238 -27.67 -27.13 -30.84
N GLY A 239 -28.60 -26.33 -30.29
CA GLY A 239 -29.97 -26.16 -30.82
C GLY A 239 -31.01 -27.14 -30.25
N ASP A 240 -30.61 -27.95 -29.27
CA ASP A 240 -31.45 -28.98 -28.65
C ASP A 240 -32.60 -28.37 -27.83
N GLY A 241 -33.81 -28.38 -28.40
CA GLY A 241 -34.99 -27.67 -27.86
C GLY A 241 -35.67 -28.31 -26.63
N SER A 242 -35.19 -29.44 -26.11
CA SER A 242 -35.70 -30.01 -24.86
C SER A 242 -34.66 -30.92 -24.16
N LEU A 243 -34.85 -31.10 -22.85
CA LEU A 243 -34.00 -31.91 -21.99
C LEU A 243 -34.88 -32.75 -21.07
N ALA A 244 -34.69 -34.08 -21.07
CA ALA A 244 -35.32 -34.98 -20.12
C ALA A 244 -34.39 -35.18 -18.92
N PHE A 245 -34.85 -34.81 -17.73
CA PHE A 245 -34.13 -34.98 -16.46
C PHE A 245 -34.92 -35.91 -15.53
N SER A 246 -34.24 -36.80 -14.82
CA SER A 246 -34.85 -37.72 -13.85
C SER A 246 -33.96 -37.97 -12.64
N SER A 247 -34.59 -38.34 -11.53
CA SER A 247 -33.96 -38.57 -10.23
C SER A 247 -34.42 -39.89 -9.60
N THR A 248 -33.58 -40.46 -8.74
CA THR A 248 -33.86 -41.69 -7.98
C THR A 248 -33.31 -41.54 -6.57
N PRO A 249 -34.13 -41.65 -5.51
CA PRO A 249 -35.60 -41.70 -5.56
C PRO A 249 -36.20 -40.42 -6.16
N ALA A 250 -37.41 -40.53 -6.72
CA ALA A 250 -38.18 -39.37 -7.18
C ALA A 250 -38.75 -38.62 -5.97
N MET A 251 -37.99 -37.67 -5.44
CA MET A 251 -38.38 -36.85 -4.28
C MET A 251 -39.40 -35.78 -4.68
N PRO A 252 -40.42 -35.49 -3.85
CA PRO A 252 -41.30 -34.34 -4.07
C PRO A 252 -40.48 -33.04 -3.98
N CYS A 253 -40.79 -32.06 -4.83
CA CYS A 253 -40.04 -30.82 -4.85
C CYS A 253 -40.25 -30.03 -3.53
N PRO A 254 -39.18 -29.53 -2.88
CA PRO A 254 -39.29 -28.66 -1.73
C PRO A 254 -40.10 -27.39 -2.01
N SER A 255 -40.63 -26.75 -0.97
CA SER A 255 -41.40 -25.49 -1.06
C SER A 255 -40.62 -24.30 -1.64
N THR A 256 -39.29 -24.42 -1.78
CA THR A 256 -38.43 -23.47 -2.52
C THR A 256 -38.62 -23.53 -4.03
N GLY A 257 -39.27 -24.59 -4.55
CA GLY A 257 -39.38 -24.92 -5.97
C GLY A 257 -38.09 -25.47 -6.60
N PHE A 258 -37.01 -25.65 -5.83
CA PHE A 258 -35.72 -26.17 -6.28
C PHE A 258 -35.39 -27.51 -5.64
N ALA A 259 -34.83 -28.43 -6.42
CA ALA A 259 -34.37 -29.72 -5.93
C ALA A 259 -33.26 -29.56 -4.89
N GLN A 260 -33.33 -30.35 -3.81
CA GLN A 260 -32.39 -30.33 -2.69
C GLN A 260 -32.40 -31.71 -2.01
N GLY A 261 -31.25 -32.12 -1.47
CA GLY A 261 -31.12 -33.39 -0.73
C GLY A 261 -30.35 -34.47 -1.47
N SER A 262 -30.42 -35.70 -0.97
CA SER A 262 -29.50 -36.79 -1.33
C SER A 262 -30.19 -37.82 -2.23
N PHE A 263 -29.62 -38.05 -3.41
CA PHE A 263 -30.14 -38.92 -4.46
C PHE A 263 -29.15 -40.08 -4.73
N GLU A 264 -29.68 -41.25 -5.04
CA GLU A 264 -28.90 -42.43 -5.44
C GLU A 264 -28.44 -42.32 -6.88
N LYS A 265 -29.29 -41.76 -7.75
CA LYS A 265 -29.01 -41.51 -9.15
C LYS A 265 -29.71 -40.24 -9.63
N LEU A 266 -29.01 -39.41 -10.39
CA LEU A 266 -29.58 -38.41 -11.29
C LEU A 266 -29.21 -38.80 -12.71
N SER A 267 -30.08 -38.53 -13.68
CA SER A 267 -29.73 -38.64 -15.10
C SER A 267 -30.38 -37.56 -15.94
N TRP A 268 -29.67 -37.13 -16.97
CA TRP A 268 -30.19 -36.23 -17.98
C TRP A 268 -29.92 -36.80 -19.37
N THR A 269 -30.84 -36.56 -20.29
CA THR A 269 -30.73 -36.95 -21.71
C THR A 269 -31.40 -35.90 -22.59
N VAL A 270 -30.81 -35.59 -23.74
CA VAL A 270 -31.50 -34.82 -24.77
C VAL A 270 -32.29 -35.79 -25.66
N PRO A 271 -33.64 -35.68 -25.72
CA PRO A 271 -34.46 -36.60 -26.51
C PRO A 271 -34.02 -36.70 -27.98
N ASN A 272 -34.13 -37.90 -28.55
CA ASN A 272 -33.71 -38.23 -29.93
C ASN A 272 -32.21 -38.09 -30.22
N THR A 273 -31.35 -37.98 -29.20
CA THR A 273 -29.88 -37.96 -29.35
C THR A 273 -29.20 -38.99 -28.45
N TYR A 274 -27.90 -39.22 -28.68
CA TYR A 274 -27.03 -39.96 -27.76
C TYR A 274 -26.45 -39.10 -26.63
N ARG A 275 -26.90 -37.84 -26.46
CA ARG A 275 -26.38 -36.94 -25.43
C ARG A 275 -27.08 -37.20 -24.10
N GLY A 276 -26.31 -37.55 -23.08
CA GLY A 276 -26.79 -37.69 -21.71
C GLY A 276 -25.66 -38.03 -20.76
N ASP A 277 -25.97 -38.03 -19.46
CA ASP A 277 -25.07 -38.51 -18.41
C ASP A 277 -25.87 -39.08 -17.22
N ASN A 278 -25.20 -39.88 -16.40
CA ASN A 278 -25.77 -40.55 -15.23
C ASN A 278 -24.85 -40.34 -14.03
N TRP A 279 -25.32 -39.60 -13.03
CA TRP A 279 -24.55 -39.27 -11.82
C TRP A 279 -25.09 -40.06 -10.62
N SER A 280 -24.30 -41.00 -10.12
CA SER A 280 -24.63 -41.78 -8.91
C SER A 280 -24.21 -41.07 -7.62
N ARG A 281 -24.91 -41.32 -6.51
CA ARG A 281 -24.59 -40.78 -5.17
C ARG A 281 -24.41 -39.26 -5.18
N VAL A 282 -25.47 -38.51 -5.49
CA VAL A 282 -25.42 -37.05 -5.58
C VAL A 282 -26.10 -36.42 -4.36
N PHE A 283 -25.52 -35.38 -3.79
CA PHE A 283 -26.18 -34.45 -2.88
C PHE A 283 -26.38 -33.11 -3.58
N VAL A 284 -27.63 -32.64 -3.65
CA VAL A 284 -27.97 -31.32 -4.18
C VAL A 284 -28.07 -30.34 -3.02
N HIS A 285 -27.16 -29.37 -3.02
CA HIS A 285 -27.08 -28.33 -2.01
C HIS A 285 -28.23 -27.31 -2.17
N ALA A 286 -28.55 -26.56 -1.10
CA ALA A 286 -29.61 -25.56 -1.11
C ALA A 286 -29.41 -24.43 -2.15
N SER A 287 -28.15 -24.18 -2.56
CA SER A 287 -27.80 -23.27 -3.66
C SER A 287 -28.10 -23.82 -5.07
N GLY A 288 -28.55 -25.08 -5.20
CA GLY A 288 -28.78 -25.76 -6.47
C GLY A 288 -27.53 -26.43 -7.07
N LEU A 289 -26.35 -26.27 -6.46
CA LEU A 289 -25.13 -26.97 -6.89
C LEU A 289 -25.15 -28.44 -6.45
N MET A 290 -24.63 -29.32 -7.30
CA MET A 290 -24.55 -30.76 -7.06
C MET A 290 -23.16 -31.16 -6.56
N PHE A 291 -23.10 -32.04 -5.56
CA PHE A 291 -21.88 -32.60 -4.96
C PHE A 291 -21.97 -34.13 -4.94
N ASN A 292 -20.86 -34.85 -4.81
CA ASN A 292 -20.90 -36.25 -4.36
C ASN A 292 -21.55 -36.28 -2.95
N LYS A 293 -22.44 -37.26 -2.71
CA LYS A 293 -23.08 -37.54 -1.42
C LYS A 293 -22.06 -37.71 -0.28
N ASP A 294 -20.85 -38.14 -0.58
CA ASP A 294 -19.76 -38.28 0.40
C ASP A 294 -19.30 -36.93 0.98
N LEU A 295 -19.60 -35.82 0.28
CA LEU A 295 -19.36 -34.44 0.72
C LEU A 295 -20.57 -33.81 1.44
N GLU A 296 -21.69 -34.52 1.59
CA GLU A 296 -22.92 -33.97 2.20
C GLU A 296 -22.65 -33.39 3.59
N SER A 297 -21.97 -34.14 4.46
CA SER A 297 -21.64 -33.73 5.83
C SER A 297 -20.70 -32.52 5.92
N VAL A 298 -20.11 -32.12 4.79
CA VAL A 298 -19.15 -31.02 4.70
C VAL A 298 -19.82 -29.73 4.21
N VAL A 299 -20.70 -29.82 3.20
CA VAL A 299 -21.37 -28.63 2.60
C VAL A 299 -22.73 -28.32 3.20
N LYS A 300 -23.42 -29.28 3.81
CA LYS A 300 -24.80 -29.13 4.30
C LYS A 300 -24.90 -28.05 5.38
N GLY A 301 -25.65 -26.99 5.08
CA GLY A 301 -25.86 -25.85 5.98
C GLY A 301 -24.78 -24.76 5.89
N LYS A 302 -23.83 -24.84 4.94
CA LYS A 302 -22.87 -23.76 4.65
C LYS A 302 -23.38 -22.93 3.47
N GLU A 303 -23.18 -21.61 3.52
CA GLU A 303 -23.59 -20.71 2.44
C GLU A 303 -22.50 -20.59 1.36
N LEU A 304 -22.89 -20.73 0.08
CA LEU A 304 -21.97 -20.55 -1.04
C LEU A 304 -21.62 -19.07 -1.16
N SER A 305 -20.34 -18.75 -0.91
CA SER A 305 -19.84 -17.37 -0.83
C SER A 305 -19.16 -16.90 -2.12
N TYR A 306 -18.67 -17.84 -2.94
CA TYR A 306 -18.05 -17.53 -4.23
C TYR A 306 -18.13 -18.73 -5.19
N LEU A 307 -18.17 -18.43 -6.50
CA LEU A 307 -18.19 -19.37 -7.61
C LEU A 307 -17.26 -18.83 -8.70
N SER A 308 -16.37 -19.67 -9.25
CA SER A 308 -15.43 -19.24 -10.31
C SER A 308 -16.14 -18.84 -11.61
N PRO A 309 -15.50 -18.05 -12.50
CA PRO A 309 -16.09 -17.62 -13.78
C PRO A 309 -16.52 -18.76 -14.73
N ASP A 310 -15.97 -19.97 -14.53
CA ASP A 310 -16.30 -21.18 -15.26
C ASP A 310 -17.23 -22.14 -14.49
N ALA A 311 -17.64 -21.75 -13.27
CA ALA A 311 -18.45 -22.49 -12.31
C ALA A 311 -17.86 -23.84 -11.87
N ASP A 312 -16.54 -23.99 -11.96
CA ASP A 312 -15.77 -25.20 -11.69
C ASP A 312 -15.09 -25.24 -10.31
N GLN A 313 -15.10 -24.10 -9.59
CA GLN A 313 -14.66 -23.97 -8.21
C GLN A 313 -15.78 -23.33 -7.38
N ALA A 314 -16.24 -24.01 -6.33
CA ALA A 314 -17.27 -23.53 -5.41
C ALA A 314 -16.68 -23.31 -4.01
N LEU A 315 -16.86 -22.12 -3.43
CA LEU A 315 -16.22 -21.70 -2.19
C LEU A 315 -17.25 -21.28 -1.12
N PHE A 316 -17.06 -21.80 0.09
CA PHE A 316 -17.90 -21.58 1.25
C PHE A 316 -17.08 -20.93 2.36
N LEU A 317 -17.52 -19.78 2.90
CA LEU A 317 -16.84 -19.10 4.00
C LEU A 317 -16.87 -19.96 5.28
N LEU A 318 -15.70 -20.18 5.88
CA LEU A 318 -15.56 -20.83 7.19
C LEU A 318 -15.46 -19.80 8.33
N GLY A 319 -14.93 -18.62 8.05
CA GLY A 319 -14.83 -17.50 8.97
C GLY A 319 -13.70 -16.54 8.61
N GLU A 320 -13.35 -15.66 9.54
CA GLU A 320 -12.36 -14.60 9.32
C GLU A 320 -11.37 -14.52 10.49
N ILE A 321 -10.15 -14.07 10.20
CA ILE A 321 -9.07 -13.80 11.17
C ILE A 321 -8.82 -12.28 11.12
N PRO A 322 -9.47 -11.48 11.99
CA PRO A 322 -9.47 -10.02 11.86
C PRO A 322 -8.09 -9.39 11.99
N SER A 323 -7.21 -9.97 12.82
CA SER A 323 -5.82 -9.54 13.01
C SER A 323 -4.96 -9.59 11.75
N ARG A 324 -5.37 -10.34 10.73
CA ARG A 324 -4.68 -10.48 9.43
C ARG A 324 -5.58 -10.09 8.24
N GLN A 325 -6.72 -9.47 8.51
CA GLN A 325 -7.76 -9.14 7.52
C GLN A 325 -8.13 -10.32 6.59
N MET A 326 -8.04 -11.55 7.12
CA MET A 326 -7.99 -12.77 6.32
C MET A 326 -9.30 -13.56 6.39
N LYS A 327 -9.97 -13.74 5.26
CA LYS A 327 -11.18 -14.55 5.13
C LYS A 327 -10.81 -15.95 4.67
N VAL A 328 -11.26 -17.00 5.38
CA VAL A 328 -10.90 -18.40 5.13
C VAL A 328 -12.10 -19.15 4.58
N TYR A 329 -11.88 -19.89 3.49
CA TYR A 329 -12.89 -20.59 2.71
C TYR A 329 -12.54 -22.07 2.54
N LEU A 330 -13.57 -22.90 2.52
CA LEU A 330 -13.51 -24.27 2.03
C LEU A 330 -13.86 -24.26 0.55
N ALA A 331 -12.98 -24.81 -0.28
CA ALA A 331 -13.08 -24.81 -1.73
C ALA A 331 -13.24 -26.24 -2.28
N PHE A 332 -14.07 -26.39 -3.33
CA PHE A 332 -14.34 -27.66 -4.01
C PHE A 332 -14.15 -27.48 -5.52
N GLN A 333 -13.50 -28.46 -6.16
CA GLN A 333 -13.29 -28.48 -7.61
C GLN A 333 -14.19 -29.52 -8.30
N ARG A 334 -14.55 -29.23 -9.55
CA ARG A 334 -15.06 -30.21 -10.51
C ARG A 334 -14.37 -30.10 -11.87
N GLY A 335 -14.59 -31.10 -12.72
CA GLY A 335 -14.21 -31.01 -14.14
C GLY A 335 -15.03 -29.94 -14.86
N ASN A 336 -14.37 -29.09 -15.65
CA ASN A 336 -15.00 -28.04 -16.46
C ASN A 336 -15.23 -28.44 -17.94
N TYR A 337 -14.88 -29.68 -18.30
CA TYR A 337 -15.03 -30.22 -19.65
C TYR A 337 -16.48 -30.67 -19.93
N ARG A 338 -17.04 -30.22 -21.06
CA ARG A 338 -18.42 -30.48 -21.52
C ARG A 338 -19.49 -29.98 -20.55
N VAL A 339 -20.19 -30.88 -19.85
CA VAL A 339 -21.32 -30.58 -18.96
C VAL A 339 -20.85 -30.66 -17.52
N LEU A 340 -21.07 -29.59 -16.77
CA LEU A 340 -20.61 -29.45 -15.39
C LEU A 340 -21.38 -30.39 -14.46
N GLY A 341 -20.83 -31.57 -14.21
CA GLY A 341 -21.35 -32.56 -13.27
C GLY A 341 -21.16 -32.18 -11.79
N PRO A 342 -21.39 -33.11 -10.85
CA PRO A 342 -21.24 -32.85 -9.42
C PRO A 342 -19.79 -32.53 -9.02
N PHE A 343 -19.63 -31.69 -7.99
CA PHE A 343 -18.35 -31.50 -7.28
C PHE A 343 -17.93 -32.80 -6.60
N ASN A 344 -16.75 -33.29 -6.95
CA ASN A 344 -16.29 -34.64 -6.59
C ASN A 344 -14.81 -34.70 -6.15
N SER A 345 -14.10 -33.56 -6.10
CA SER A 345 -12.78 -33.51 -5.48
C SER A 345 -12.87 -33.57 -3.96
N ASP A 346 -11.78 -33.95 -3.31
CA ASP A 346 -11.54 -33.57 -1.92
C ASP A 346 -11.62 -32.03 -1.77
N PRO A 347 -12.08 -31.52 -0.62
CA PRO A 347 -12.02 -30.09 -0.34
C PRO A 347 -10.60 -29.61 -0.09
N TYR A 348 -10.33 -28.36 -0.44
CA TYR A 348 -9.07 -27.68 -0.15
C TYR A 348 -9.32 -26.30 0.46
N TYR A 349 -8.27 -25.67 0.98
CA TYR A 349 -8.38 -24.42 1.72
C TYR A 349 -7.91 -23.22 0.89
N VAL A 350 -8.70 -22.15 0.93
CA VAL A 350 -8.36 -20.86 0.31
C VAL A 350 -8.51 -19.78 1.37
N ALA A 351 -7.55 -18.86 1.47
CA ALA A 351 -7.75 -17.63 2.23
C ALA A 351 -7.47 -16.38 1.38
N ILE A 352 -8.25 -15.33 1.61
CA ILE A 352 -8.11 -14.04 0.94
C ILE A 352 -7.74 -12.98 1.96
N THR A 353 -6.63 -12.27 1.75
CA THR A 353 -6.19 -11.14 2.56
C THR A 353 -5.35 -10.14 1.74
N PRO A 354 -5.46 -8.83 1.97
CA PRO A 354 -4.51 -7.85 1.43
C PRO A 354 -3.11 -7.93 2.08
N ASP A 355 -3.01 -8.44 3.31
CA ASP A 355 -1.75 -8.57 4.06
C ASP A 355 -0.94 -9.78 3.57
N GLU A 356 0.30 -9.54 3.16
CA GLU A 356 1.28 -10.58 2.84
C GLU A 356 2.52 -10.56 3.75
N SER A 357 2.59 -9.63 4.71
CA SER A 357 3.73 -9.47 5.62
C SER A 357 3.97 -10.71 6.48
N PHE A 358 2.88 -11.39 6.87
CA PHE A 358 2.94 -12.65 7.61
C PHE A 358 3.72 -13.76 6.89
N ALA A 359 3.85 -13.70 5.56
CA ALA A 359 4.56 -14.71 4.77
C ALA A 359 6.06 -14.43 4.63
N LEU A 360 6.55 -13.27 5.08
CA LEU A 360 7.97 -12.90 4.97
C LEU A 360 8.83 -13.48 6.10
N ASP A 361 8.28 -13.57 7.33
CA ASP A 361 8.93 -14.20 8.48
C ASP A 361 8.45 -15.65 8.71
N PRO A 362 9.36 -16.65 8.80
CA PRO A 362 9.02 -18.03 9.12
C PRO A 362 8.22 -18.26 10.42
N VAL A 363 8.39 -17.45 11.46
CA VAL A 363 7.71 -17.66 12.75
C VAL A 363 6.26 -17.19 12.67
N ASP A 364 6.02 -15.99 12.13
CA ASP A 364 4.68 -15.45 11.91
C ASP A 364 3.93 -16.20 10.80
N TYR A 365 4.62 -16.71 9.77
CA TYR A 365 4.00 -17.55 8.74
C TYR A 365 3.48 -18.87 9.34
N LYS A 366 4.25 -19.52 10.22
CA LYS A 366 3.80 -20.71 10.96
C LYS A 366 2.69 -20.39 11.97
N ARG A 367 2.69 -19.18 12.55
CA ARG A 367 1.62 -18.69 13.44
C ARG A 367 0.31 -18.51 12.68
N ALA A 368 0.33 -17.81 11.55
CA ALA A 368 -0.81 -17.64 10.65
C ALA A 368 -1.39 -18.98 10.18
N GLY A 369 -0.55 -19.94 9.78
CA GLY A 369 -0.98 -21.30 9.45
C GLY A 369 -1.72 -21.98 10.60
N LYS A 370 -1.22 -21.86 11.84
CA LYS A 370 -1.88 -22.43 13.02
C LYS A 370 -3.23 -21.76 13.32
N GLU A 371 -3.33 -20.44 13.20
CA GLU A 371 -4.58 -19.67 13.37
C GLU A 371 -5.65 -20.12 12.35
N VAL A 372 -5.27 -20.23 11.07
CA VAL A 372 -6.13 -20.76 10.00
C VAL A 372 -6.58 -22.18 10.29
N PHE A 373 -5.68 -23.06 10.74
CA PHE A 373 -6.04 -24.44 11.08
C PHE A 373 -6.98 -24.54 12.28
N GLN A 374 -6.84 -23.70 13.30
CA GLN A 374 -7.76 -23.65 14.44
C GLN A 374 -9.17 -23.22 14.00
N LEU A 375 -9.28 -22.23 13.10
CA LEU A 375 -10.56 -21.85 12.50
C LEU A 375 -11.19 -23.00 11.68
N ILE A 376 -10.39 -23.70 10.87
CA ILE A 376 -10.83 -24.88 10.11
C ILE A 376 -11.34 -25.98 11.04
N ARG A 377 -10.58 -26.37 12.06
CA ARG A 377 -10.93 -27.45 13.00
C ARG A 377 -12.22 -27.14 13.78
N ASN A 378 -12.48 -25.87 14.09
CA ASN A 378 -13.69 -25.46 14.80
C ASN A 378 -14.93 -25.37 13.88
N SER A 379 -14.76 -25.01 12.60
CA SER A 379 -15.86 -24.75 11.65
C SER A 379 -16.16 -25.90 10.68
N SER A 380 -15.22 -26.84 10.52
CA SER A 380 -15.27 -27.95 9.57
C SER A 380 -14.44 -29.16 10.10
N PRO A 381 -14.77 -29.72 11.27
CA PRO A 381 -13.97 -30.79 11.90
C PRO A 381 -13.86 -32.07 11.05
N SER A 382 -14.79 -32.30 10.11
CA SER A 382 -14.76 -33.42 9.16
C SER A 382 -13.70 -33.30 8.07
N THR A 383 -13.09 -32.13 7.85
CA THR A 383 -12.14 -31.89 6.74
C THR A 383 -10.67 -31.77 7.16
N VAL A 384 -10.36 -31.93 8.45
CA VAL A 384 -9.05 -31.58 9.05
C VAL A 384 -7.83 -32.33 8.49
N SER A 385 -8.00 -33.32 7.62
CA SER A 385 -6.92 -33.98 6.86
C SER A 385 -5.96 -33.01 6.14
N VAL A 386 -4.72 -33.43 5.87
CA VAL A 386 -3.70 -32.59 5.20
C VAL A 386 -4.01 -32.32 3.73
N GLN A 387 -4.70 -31.22 3.47
CA GLN A 387 -5.12 -30.76 2.14
C GLN A 387 -4.29 -29.58 1.64
N ASN A 388 -4.48 -29.20 0.37
CA ASN A 388 -3.83 -28.02 -0.21
C ASN A 388 -4.36 -26.73 0.44
N PHE A 389 -3.49 -25.73 0.56
CA PHE A 389 -3.81 -24.40 1.09
C PHE A 389 -3.24 -23.30 0.20
N TYR A 390 -4.08 -22.35 -0.18
CA TYR A 390 -3.71 -21.20 -1.02
C TYR A 390 -4.09 -19.90 -0.32
N VAL A 391 -3.20 -18.89 -0.36
CA VAL A 391 -3.53 -17.52 0.07
C VAL A 391 -3.22 -16.56 -1.06
N ALA A 392 -4.13 -15.62 -1.29
CA ALA A 392 -4.02 -14.60 -2.33
C ALA A 392 -4.72 -13.30 -1.91
N LYS A 393 -4.46 -12.22 -2.65
CA LYS A 393 -5.09 -10.90 -2.44
C LYS A 393 -6.51 -10.82 -3.00
N SER A 394 -6.88 -11.71 -3.93
CA SER A 394 -8.25 -11.82 -4.45
C SER A 394 -8.53 -13.20 -5.05
N PHE A 395 -9.81 -13.56 -5.20
CA PHE A 395 -10.20 -14.79 -5.91
C PHE A 395 -9.76 -14.79 -7.38
N ALA A 396 -9.72 -13.64 -8.05
CA ALA A 396 -9.32 -13.54 -9.46
C ALA A 396 -7.86 -13.96 -9.70
N ALA A 397 -7.00 -13.89 -8.67
CA ALA A 397 -5.62 -14.38 -8.73
C ALA A 397 -5.52 -15.91 -8.73
N LEU A 398 -6.48 -16.60 -8.09
CA LEU A 398 -6.54 -18.06 -8.01
C LEU A 398 -7.42 -18.68 -9.09
N PHE A 399 -8.47 -17.96 -9.50
CA PHE A 399 -9.52 -18.41 -10.43
C PHE A 399 -9.70 -17.42 -11.60
N PRO A 400 -8.66 -17.21 -12.43
CA PRO A 400 -8.68 -16.27 -13.54
C PRO A 400 -9.58 -16.78 -14.68
N LYS A 401 -10.42 -15.91 -15.24
CA LYS A 401 -11.29 -16.20 -16.41
C LYS A 401 -10.50 -16.61 -17.67
N SER A 402 -9.20 -16.31 -17.71
CA SER A 402 -8.25 -16.66 -18.77
C SER A 402 -7.57 -18.03 -18.59
N GLY A 403 -7.80 -18.73 -17.47
CA GLY A 403 -7.05 -19.94 -17.07
C GLY A 403 -5.63 -19.63 -16.58
N TRP A 404 -4.93 -18.74 -17.28
CA TRP A 404 -3.67 -18.13 -16.87
C TRP A 404 -3.93 -16.95 -15.94
N GLY A 405 -3.24 -16.89 -14.79
CA GLY A 405 -3.41 -15.84 -13.78
C GLY A 405 -2.08 -15.46 -13.14
N ASP A 406 -1.92 -14.16 -12.92
CA ASP A 406 -0.70 -13.51 -12.41
C ASP A 406 -0.33 -13.96 -10.98
N ASP A 407 0.95 -14.22 -10.76
CA ASP A 407 1.53 -14.59 -9.48
C ASP A 407 1.69 -13.38 -8.53
N ALA A 408 1.69 -12.14 -9.04
CA ALA A 408 1.83 -10.92 -8.23
C ALA A 408 0.73 -10.73 -7.17
N GLN A 409 -0.45 -11.34 -7.39
CA GLN A 409 -1.59 -11.30 -6.47
C GLN A 409 -1.73 -12.59 -5.63
N LYS A 410 -0.87 -13.59 -5.85
CA LYS A 410 -0.78 -14.81 -5.03
C LYS A 410 0.24 -14.57 -3.90
N ILE A 411 -0.02 -15.10 -2.71
CA ILE A 411 0.83 -14.89 -1.52
C ILE A 411 1.59 -16.19 -1.21
N ILE A 412 0.88 -17.27 -0.92
CA ILE A 412 1.47 -18.60 -0.69
C ILE A 412 0.60 -19.73 -1.27
N ARG A 413 1.26 -20.85 -1.59
CA ARG A 413 0.68 -22.18 -1.79
C ARG A 413 1.42 -23.13 -0.86
N ASN A 414 0.72 -23.88 -0.03
CA ASN A 414 1.29 -24.84 0.92
C ASN A 414 0.29 -25.99 1.15
N ARG A 415 0.49 -26.81 2.18
CA ARG A 415 -0.45 -27.83 2.66
C ARG A 415 -0.71 -27.63 4.15
N ILE A 416 -1.93 -27.91 4.59
CA ILE A 416 -2.35 -27.68 5.97
C ILE A 416 -3.33 -28.77 6.42
N GLY A 417 -3.24 -29.16 7.70
CA GLY A 417 -4.19 -30.09 8.30
C GLY A 417 -3.64 -30.80 9.53
N GLU A 418 -4.18 -31.97 9.81
CA GLU A 418 -3.73 -32.91 10.83
C GLU A 418 -3.17 -34.19 10.18
N SER A 419 -2.00 -34.61 10.65
CA SER A 419 -1.36 -35.89 10.33
C SER A 419 -1.07 -36.62 11.63
N ARG A 420 -1.58 -37.85 11.79
CA ARG A 420 -1.47 -38.65 13.02
C ARG A 420 -1.92 -37.89 14.29
N GLY A 421 -2.96 -37.05 14.17
CA GLY A 421 -3.48 -36.21 15.27
C GLY A 421 -2.61 -35.01 15.65
N GLN A 422 -1.57 -34.69 14.87
CA GLN A 422 -0.70 -33.53 15.06
C GLN A 422 -0.87 -32.52 13.93
N PHE A 423 -0.81 -31.22 14.26
CA PHE A 423 -0.88 -30.14 13.27
C PHE A 423 0.29 -30.22 12.29
N TYR A 424 -0.04 -30.33 10.99
CA TYR A 424 0.89 -30.36 9.88
C TYR A 424 0.85 -29.02 9.12
N PHE A 425 2.01 -28.36 9.08
CA PHE A 425 2.30 -27.19 8.26
C PHE A 425 3.82 -26.97 8.24
N ASP A 426 4.45 -27.01 7.06
CA ASP A 426 5.87 -26.70 6.90
C ASP A 426 6.06 -25.42 6.08
N VAL A 427 6.70 -24.43 6.69
CA VAL A 427 7.06 -23.14 6.08
C VAL A 427 7.99 -23.30 4.86
N LYS A 428 8.73 -24.41 4.77
CA LYS A 428 9.64 -24.70 3.66
C LYS A 428 8.98 -25.43 2.48
N ASP A 429 7.77 -25.97 2.66
CA ASP A 429 7.04 -26.68 1.59
C ASP A 429 6.23 -25.70 0.72
N GLY A 430 5.95 -26.10 -0.52
CA GLY A 430 5.10 -25.36 -1.45
C GLY A 430 5.81 -24.17 -2.14
N SER A 431 5.17 -23.00 -2.11
CA SER A 431 5.59 -21.81 -2.86
C SER A 431 5.21 -20.53 -2.11
N ASN A 432 6.14 -19.60 -1.98
CA ASN A 432 5.94 -18.33 -1.29
C ASN A 432 6.32 -17.16 -2.20
N TRP A 433 5.32 -16.63 -2.90
CA TRP A 433 5.48 -15.57 -3.88
C TRP A 433 5.74 -14.21 -3.23
N ALA A 434 5.26 -13.97 -2.01
CA ALA A 434 5.55 -12.75 -1.26
C ALA A 434 7.05 -12.65 -0.92
N LEU A 435 7.64 -13.74 -0.42
CA LEU A 435 9.08 -13.81 -0.15
C LEU A 435 9.93 -13.68 -1.43
N GLN A 436 9.49 -14.27 -2.54
CA GLN A 436 10.17 -14.14 -3.84
C GLN A 436 10.16 -12.69 -4.35
N ARG A 437 9.03 -11.97 -4.26
CA ARG A 437 8.95 -10.55 -4.62
C ARG A 437 9.89 -9.68 -3.77
N GLU A 438 9.94 -9.92 -2.46
CA GLU A 438 10.82 -9.19 -1.55
C GLU A 438 12.31 -9.47 -1.83
N GLN A 439 12.67 -10.74 -2.12
CA GLN A 439 14.02 -11.08 -2.56
C GLN A 439 14.40 -10.40 -3.89
N GLN A 440 13.47 -10.32 -4.85
CA GLN A 440 13.69 -9.59 -6.10
C GLN A 440 13.92 -8.08 -5.86
N ARG A 441 13.07 -7.43 -5.05
CA ARG A 441 13.22 -6.02 -4.66
C ARG A 441 14.60 -5.75 -4.04
N LEU A 442 15.02 -6.57 -3.09
CA LEU A 442 16.33 -6.43 -2.41
C LEU A 442 17.52 -6.69 -3.35
N LEU A 443 17.37 -7.53 -4.37
CA LEU A 443 18.39 -7.74 -5.41
C LEU A 443 18.46 -6.57 -6.40
N GLU A 444 17.33 -5.96 -6.75
CA GLU A 444 17.27 -4.79 -7.62
C GLU A 444 17.81 -3.53 -6.93
N GLU A 445 17.44 -3.29 -5.67
CA GLU A 445 18.02 -2.21 -4.86
C GLU A 445 19.55 -2.36 -4.72
N ARG A 446 20.04 -3.60 -4.56
CA ARG A 446 21.49 -3.88 -4.54
C ARG A 446 22.16 -3.63 -5.89
N ARG A 447 21.53 -3.99 -7.02
CA ARG A 447 22.03 -3.69 -8.37
C ARG A 447 22.13 -2.19 -8.61
N VAL A 448 21.11 -1.42 -8.21
CA VAL A 448 21.12 0.06 -8.32
C VAL A 448 22.23 0.65 -7.44
N GLN A 449 22.36 0.22 -6.18
CA GLN A 449 23.44 0.67 -5.29
C GLN A 449 24.83 0.35 -5.85
N GLN A 450 25.04 -0.86 -6.39
CA GLN A 450 26.30 -1.24 -7.04
C GLN A 450 26.60 -0.38 -8.26
N HIS A 451 25.62 -0.18 -9.15
CA HIS A 451 25.79 0.64 -10.36
C HIS A 451 26.16 2.09 -10.01
N MET A 452 25.51 2.68 -9.01
CA MET A 452 25.87 4.00 -8.51
C MET A 452 27.28 4.02 -7.90
N ALA A 453 27.70 2.99 -7.16
CA ALA A 453 29.07 2.92 -6.62
C ALA A 453 30.13 2.81 -7.73
N GLU A 454 29.89 1.99 -8.76
CA GLU A 454 30.75 1.84 -9.94
C GLU A 454 30.82 3.11 -10.79
N LEU A 455 29.73 3.89 -10.84
CA LEU A 455 29.70 5.20 -11.48
C LEU A 455 30.50 6.22 -10.65
N HIS A 456 30.17 6.39 -9.36
CA HIS A 456 30.83 7.35 -8.48
C HIS A 456 32.32 7.06 -8.26
N SER A 457 32.77 5.80 -8.34
CA SER A 457 34.20 5.45 -8.35
C SER A 457 34.89 6.00 -9.60
N ARG A 458 34.36 5.73 -10.80
CA ARG A 458 34.92 6.26 -12.07
C ARG A 458 34.95 7.78 -12.10
N VAL A 459 33.95 8.43 -11.51
CA VAL A 459 33.87 9.90 -11.36
C VAL A 459 34.97 10.43 -10.44
N LEU A 460 35.33 9.71 -9.37
CA LEU A 460 36.46 10.06 -8.50
C LEU A 460 37.80 9.89 -9.23
N ASP A 461 38.01 8.74 -9.88
CA ASP A 461 39.22 8.47 -10.68
C ASP A 461 39.42 9.58 -11.74
N ARG A 462 38.32 10.01 -12.36
CA ARG A 462 38.30 11.08 -13.38
C ARG A 462 38.52 12.47 -12.78
N TYR A 463 37.97 12.75 -11.61
CA TYR A 463 38.24 13.99 -10.87
C TYR A 463 39.73 14.11 -10.52
N GLU A 464 40.38 13.02 -10.07
CA GLU A 464 41.81 13.04 -9.75
C GLU A 464 42.67 13.27 -10.99
N GLN A 465 42.33 12.66 -12.14
CA GLN A 465 42.97 12.94 -13.42
C GLN A 465 42.83 14.43 -13.82
N LEU A 466 41.62 14.99 -13.77
CA LEU A 466 41.37 16.39 -14.09
C LEU A 466 42.19 17.31 -13.16
N LYS A 467 42.14 17.06 -11.85
CA LYS A 467 42.88 17.82 -10.82
C LYS A 467 44.40 17.75 -11.04
N ALA A 468 44.93 16.62 -11.47
CA ALA A 468 46.34 16.49 -11.82
C ALA A 468 46.70 17.31 -13.07
N GLY A 469 45.85 17.28 -14.10
CA GLY A 469 46.01 18.04 -15.35
C GLY A 469 45.82 19.56 -15.21
N MET A 470 45.13 20.05 -14.18
CA MET A 470 44.96 21.48 -13.95
C MET A 470 46.28 22.24 -13.76
N LYS A 471 47.39 21.55 -13.43
CA LYS A 471 48.73 22.16 -13.32
C LYS A 471 49.20 22.82 -14.61
N ASP A 472 48.79 22.30 -15.77
CA ASP A 472 49.15 22.87 -17.08
C ASP A 472 48.40 24.19 -17.37
N TYR A 473 47.48 24.58 -16.48
CA TYR A 473 46.60 25.76 -16.57
C TYR A 473 46.77 26.74 -15.40
N GLU A 474 47.90 26.70 -14.70
CA GLU A 474 48.18 27.56 -13.53
C GLU A 474 47.89 29.05 -13.83
N GLY A 475 47.05 29.67 -13.00
CA GLY A 475 46.56 31.05 -13.14
C GLY A 475 45.45 31.27 -14.20
N ARG A 476 44.92 30.21 -14.83
CA ARG A 476 43.76 30.24 -15.76
C ARG A 476 42.84 29.02 -15.59
N GLU A 477 42.83 28.43 -14.40
CA GLU A 477 42.13 27.20 -14.06
C GLU A 477 40.62 27.31 -14.33
N VAL A 478 40.04 28.48 -14.01
CA VAL A 478 38.61 28.77 -14.22
C VAL A 478 38.25 28.83 -15.70
N GLU A 479 39.08 29.46 -16.55
CA GLU A 479 38.84 29.44 -18.00
C GLU A 479 38.92 28.03 -18.59
N ALA A 480 39.85 27.21 -18.09
CA ALA A 480 40.05 25.83 -18.55
C ALA A 480 38.89 24.91 -18.12
N LEU A 481 38.48 24.98 -16.85
CA LEU A 481 37.30 24.27 -16.35
C LEU A 481 36.03 24.68 -17.09
N ALA A 482 35.84 25.97 -17.37
CA ALA A 482 34.69 26.44 -18.15
C ALA A 482 34.67 25.84 -19.58
N GLN A 483 35.80 25.87 -20.29
CA GLN A 483 35.92 25.26 -21.63
C GLN A 483 35.64 23.75 -21.61
N MET A 484 36.17 23.04 -20.60
CA MET A 484 35.91 21.60 -20.42
C MET A 484 34.44 21.32 -20.09
N ALA A 485 33.79 22.16 -19.27
CA ALA A 485 32.35 22.12 -19.00
C ALA A 485 31.47 22.58 -20.19
N GLY A 486 32.07 23.00 -21.31
CA GLY A 486 31.34 23.41 -22.52
C GLY A 486 30.82 24.85 -22.47
N ILE A 487 31.26 25.63 -21.50
CA ILE A 487 31.00 27.07 -21.39
C ILE A 487 32.02 27.79 -22.28
N GLN A 488 31.53 28.58 -23.23
CA GLN A 488 32.38 29.36 -24.12
C GLN A 488 32.99 30.56 -23.37
N VAL A 489 34.31 30.57 -23.23
CA VAL A 489 35.07 31.69 -22.59
C VAL A 489 36.05 32.38 -23.54
N ARG A 490 36.07 31.97 -24.82
CA ARG A 490 36.83 32.60 -25.91
C ARG A 490 36.02 32.51 -27.19
N PHE A 491 36.11 33.53 -28.04
CA PHE A 491 35.58 33.42 -29.40
C PHE A 491 36.50 32.52 -30.25
N GLY A 492 35.93 31.88 -31.27
CA GLY A 492 36.71 31.17 -32.29
C GLY A 492 37.45 32.14 -33.22
N SER A 493 37.79 31.71 -34.44
CA SER A 493 38.22 32.67 -35.45
C SER A 493 37.11 33.70 -35.71
N PRO A 494 37.42 34.97 -36.03
CA PRO A 494 36.40 35.95 -36.39
C PRO A 494 35.51 35.51 -37.57
N LEU A 495 36.04 34.63 -38.44
CA LEU A 495 35.32 34.00 -39.54
C LEU A 495 34.21 33.04 -39.04
N ALA A 496 34.43 32.31 -37.95
CA ALA A 496 33.42 31.42 -37.36
C ALA A 496 32.25 32.21 -36.73
N LEU A 497 32.48 33.44 -36.25
CA LEU A 497 31.41 34.35 -35.84
C LEU A 497 30.59 34.91 -37.01
N GLN A 498 31.07 34.78 -38.25
CA GLN A 498 30.36 35.19 -39.46
C GLN A 498 29.60 34.04 -40.15
N ASP A 499 29.73 32.79 -39.67
CA ASP A 499 28.97 31.65 -40.20
C ASP A 499 27.47 31.77 -39.85
N PRO A 500 26.54 31.85 -40.83
CA PRO A 500 25.09 31.87 -40.59
C PRO A 500 24.51 30.60 -39.93
N ASN A 501 25.31 29.53 -39.76
CA ASN A 501 24.91 28.36 -38.98
C ASN A 501 25.13 28.56 -37.47
N SER A 502 26.10 29.38 -37.06
CA SER A 502 26.42 29.63 -35.64
C SER A 502 25.29 30.33 -34.86
N SER A 503 24.34 30.95 -35.57
CA SER A 503 23.14 31.56 -34.98
C SER A 503 22.00 30.57 -34.70
N LYS A 504 22.09 29.34 -35.22
CA LYS A 504 21.07 28.29 -35.07
C LYS A 504 21.24 27.51 -33.75
N SER A 505 22.46 27.52 -33.21
CA SER A 505 22.83 26.89 -31.94
C SER A 505 22.79 27.90 -30.78
N VAL A 506 22.19 27.50 -29.66
CA VAL A 506 22.36 28.15 -28.36
C VAL A 506 23.46 27.39 -27.59
N GLY A 507 24.44 28.10 -27.04
CA GLY A 507 25.49 27.54 -26.19
C GLY A 507 25.65 28.34 -24.90
N LEU A 508 26.14 27.70 -23.83
CA LEU A 508 26.52 28.41 -22.61
C LEU A 508 27.76 29.27 -22.89
N MET A 509 27.73 30.53 -22.50
CA MET A 509 28.86 31.46 -22.62
C MET A 509 29.10 32.15 -21.29
N MET A 510 30.37 32.33 -20.93
CA MET A 510 30.78 33.18 -19.82
C MET A 510 30.99 34.60 -20.34
N ILE A 511 30.35 35.57 -19.70
CA ILE A 511 30.37 36.98 -20.08
C ILE A 511 30.61 37.86 -18.84
N HIS A 512 31.11 39.07 -19.07
CA HIS A 512 31.15 40.15 -18.09
C HIS A 512 30.42 41.35 -18.68
N VAL A 513 29.47 41.92 -17.92
CA VAL A 513 28.60 43.01 -18.38
C VAL A 513 29.11 44.33 -17.81
N VAL A 514 29.58 45.24 -18.67
CA VAL A 514 30.15 46.53 -18.24
C VAL A 514 29.17 47.69 -18.30
N GLY A 515 28.06 47.54 -19.04
CA GLY A 515 27.12 48.63 -19.27
C GLY A 515 25.89 48.23 -20.09
N LYS A 516 25.08 49.24 -20.42
CA LYS A 516 23.92 49.10 -21.31
C LYS A 516 23.82 50.33 -22.22
N THR A 517 23.89 50.10 -23.53
CA THR A 517 23.88 51.12 -24.59
C THR A 517 22.87 50.72 -25.66
N ASP A 518 22.03 51.68 -26.07
CA ASP A 518 21.05 51.54 -27.17
C ASP A 518 20.17 50.28 -27.09
N GLY A 519 19.75 49.93 -25.87
CA GLY A 519 18.92 48.75 -25.59
C GLY A 519 19.69 47.42 -25.49
N SER A 520 20.96 47.39 -25.90
CA SER A 520 21.88 46.25 -25.74
C SER A 520 22.72 46.35 -24.47
N TYR A 521 23.18 45.22 -23.94
CA TYR A 521 24.18 45.17 -22.88
C TYR A 521 25.57 45.11 -23.49
N ASP A 522 26.48 45.96 -23.02
CA ASP A 522 27.87 45.97 -23.46
C ASP A 522 28.66 44.94 -22.65
N ILE A 523 29.38 44.05 -23.35
CA ILE A 523 30.27 43.04 -22.75
C ILE A 523 31.72 43.32 -23.15
N ASP A 524 32.67 43.04 -22.27
CA ASP A 524 34.11 43.13 -22.56
C ASP A 524 34.83 41.77 -22.50
N PHE A 525 34.30 40.80 -21.76
CA PHE A 525 34.67 39.39 -21.79
C PHE A 525 33.61 38.56 -22.57
N PRO A 526 34.00 37.57 -23.40
CA PRO A 526 35.38 37.10 -23.64
C PRO A 526 36.18 37.95 -24.65
N ALA A 527 35.52 38.86 -25.35
CA ALA A 527 36.10 40.08 -25.91
C ALA A 527 34.98 41.11 -26.09
N LYS A 528 35.33 42.36 -26.38
CA LYS A 528 34.36 43.45 -26.57
C LYS A 528 33.27 43.09 -27.58
N GLY A 529 32.02 43.21 -27.15
CA GLY A 529 30.83 42.76 -27.88
C GLY A 529 29.53 43.29 -27.27
N ARG A 530 28.40 42.76 -27.74
CA ARG A 530 27.05 43.13 -27.29
C ARG A 530 26.21 41.89 -26.96
N LEU A 531 25.39 41.99 -25.93
CA LEU A 531 24.33 41.03 -25.60
C LEU A 531 22.96 41.70 -25.75
N LEU A 532 22.12 41.10 -26.59
CA LEU A 532 20.68 41.35 -26.62
C LEU A 532 19.97 40.34 -25.72
N SER A 533 19.11 40.81 -24.82
CA SER A 533 18.31 39.92 -23.97
C SER A 533 16.94 40.52 -23.66
N ASN A 534 15.98 39.65 -23.38
CA ASN A 534 14.68 39.97 -22.82
C ASN A 534 14.71 40.17 -21.28
N GLN A 535 15.85 39.91 -20.63
CA GLN A 535 16.02 40.02 -19.17
C GLN A 535 16.99 41.16 -18.80
N THR A 536 16.97 41.54 -17.52
CA THR A 536 17.89 42.53 -16.94
C THR A 536 19.17 41.89 -16.43
N PHE A 537 20.30 42.48 -16.81
CA PHE A 537 21.63 42.20 -16.25
C PHE A 537 22.10 43.40 -15.43
N GLU A 538 22.83 43.12 -14.35
CA GLU A 538 23.62 44.08 -13.57
C GLU A 538 25.07 44.11 -14.09
N LYS A 539 25.96 44.89 -13.48
CA LYS A 539 27.35 45.04 -13.94
C LYS A 539 28.29 43.99 -13.35
N GLU A 540 28.04 42.73 -13.71
CA GLU A 540 28.65 41.56 -13.08
C GLU A 540 29.03 40.48 -14.11
N TRP A 541 29.62 39.40 -13.60
CA TRP A 541 29.93 38.19 -14.36
C TRP A 541 28.73 37.23 -14.43
N TYR A 542 28.53 36.57 -15.57
CA TYR A 542 27.43 35.62 -15.79
C TYR A 542 27.86 34.42 -16.65
N VAL A 543 27.28 33.25 -16.39
CA VAL A 543 27.24 32.12 -17.33
C VAL A 543 25.81 31.98 -17.84
N VAL A 544 25.59 32.21 -19.13
CA VAL A 544 24.24 32.24 -19.73
C VAL A 544 24.17 31.54 -21.10
N PRO A 545 23.05 30.86 -21.44
CA PRO A 545 22.81 30.36 -22.78
C PRO A 545 22.55 31.50 -23.76
N VAL A 546 23.35 31.56 -24.83
CA VAL A 546 23.26 32.58 -25.90
C VAL A 546 23.40 31.97 -27.29
N ALA A 547 22.79 32.62 -28.29
CA ALA A 547 23.02 32.36 -29.72
C ALA A 547 23.79 33.51 -30.38
N ASN A 548 24.60 33.23 -31.40
CA ASN A 548 25.29 34.26 -32.16
C ASN A 548 24.32 35.04 -33.07
N LEU A 549 24.48 36.36 -33.16
CA LEU A 549 23.78 37.26 -34.10
C LEU A 549 24.72 38.13 -34.93
N THR A 550 26.04 38.00 -34.74
CA THR A 550 27.08 38.78 -35.42
C THR A 550 26.95 38.81 -36.97
N PRO A 551 26.53 37.75 -37.69
CA PRO A 551 26.37 37.83 -39.15
C PRO A 551 25.10 38.56 -39.62
N PHE A 552 24.26 39.06 -38.70
CA PHE A 552 22.96 39.70 -39.00
C PHE A 552 22.83 41.13 -38.46
N MET A 553 23.88 41.69 -37.85
CA MET A 553 23.86 43.02 -37.22
C MET A 553 24.82 43.99 -37.95
N PRO A 554 24.50 45.29 -38.03
CA PRO A 554 25.32 46.27 -38.74
C PRO A 554 26.69 46.49 -38.08
N LEU A 555 27.68 46.81 -38.92
CA LEU A 555 29.02 47.22 -38.49
C LEU A 555 28.95 48.50 -37.65
N VAL A 556 29.81 48.61 -36.64
CA VAL A 556 30.04 49.84 -35.86
C VAL A 556 31.48 50.27 -36.11
N ASP A 557 31.69 51.54 -36.45
CA ASP A 557 33.00 52.11 -36.81
C ASP A 557 33.77 51.27 -37.86
N GLY A 558 33.03 50.69 -38.81
CA GLY A 558 33.55 49.82 -39.87
C GLY A 558 33.97 48.42 -39.42
N ARG A 559 33.72 48.02 -38.16
CA ARG A 559 34.10 46.71 -37.61
C ARG A 559 32.88 45.87 -37.23
N ALA A 560 33.00 44.55 -37.42
CA ALA A 560 32.02 43.59 -36.94
C ALA A 560 32.22 43.37 -35.44
N LEU A 561 31.28 43.85 -34.63
CA LEU A 561 31.28 43.68 -33.18
C LEU A 561 30.50 42.40 -32.82
N PRO A 562 31.13 41.41 -32.13
CA PRO A 562 30.46 40.19 -31.70
C PRO A 562 29.16 40.50 -30.96
N THR A 563 28.03 40.03 -31.49
CA THR A 563 26.70 40.29 -30.96
C THR A 563 25.97 38.99 -30.70
N PHE A 564 25.38 38.85 -29.51
CA PHE A 564 24.74 37.62 -29.04
C PHE A 564 23.30 37.87 -28.59
N ARG A 565 22.49 36.82 -28.55
CA ARG A 565 21.12 36.85 -28.01
C ARG A 565 20.95 35.82 -26.90
N GLY A 566 20.74 36.30 -25.67
CA GLY A 566 20.34 35.49 -24.52
C GLY A 566 18.84 35.59 -24.29
N ASN A 567 18.06 34.67 -24.88
CA ASN A 567 16.62 34.56 -24.61
C ASN A 567 16.43 33.72 -23.35
N LEU A 568 16.24 34.38 -22.20
CA LEU A 568 16.26 33.76 -20.88
C LEU A 568 14.85 33.71 -20.26
N PRO A 569 14.41 32.58 -19.67
CA PRO A 569 13.05 32.44 -19.13
C PRO A 569 12.85 33.23 -17.83
N ALA A 570 13.92 33.47 -17.07
CA ALA A 570 13.95 34.27 -15.85
C ALA A 570 15.24 35.14 -15.84
N ALA A 571 15.29 36.14 -14.96
CA ALA A 571 16.50 36.95 -14.79
C ALA A 571 17.70 36.07 -14.35
N PRO A 572 18.89 36.23 -14.95
CA PRO A 572 20.05 35.41 -14.62
C PRO A 572 20.66 35.83 -13.28
N GLU A 573 21.11 34.85 -12.49
CA GLU A 573 21.86 35.10 -11.27
C GLU A 573 23.30 35.53 -11.60
N ALA A 574 23.77 36.61 -10.98
CA ALA A 574 25.16 37.07 -11.10
C ALA A 574 26.12 36.15 -10.35
N CYS A 575 27.30 35.94 -10.93
CA CYS A 575 28.42 35.31 -10.24
C CYS A 575 29.09 36.33 -9.31
N LYS A 576 29.44 35.93 -8.08
CA LYS A 576 29.96 36.84 -7.04
C LYS A 576 31.48 37.08 -7.10
N GLN A 577 32.12 36.69 -8.20
CA GLN A 577 33.57 36.70 -8.38
C GLN A 577 33.94 36.91 -9.85
N ASP A 578 35.12 37.49 -10.08
CA ASP A 578 35.73 37.53 -11.40
C ASP A 578 35.81 36.14 -12.02
N HIS A 579 35.50 36.06 -13.32
CA HIS A 579 35.46 34.82 -14.11
C HIS A 579 34.46 33.74 -13.62
N CYS A 580 33.42 34.08 -12.85
CA CYS A 580 32.37 33.12 -12.48
C CYS A 580 32.83 31.84 -11.74
N ALA A 581 33.96 31.87 -11.02
CA ALA A 581 34.56 30.70 -10.40
C ALA A 581 33.58 29.81 -9.60
N ASP A 582 32.70 30.39 -8.80
CA ASP A 582 31.67 29.68 -8.00
C ASP A 582 30.65 28.87 -8.83
N LYS A 583 30.51 29.16 -10.13
CA LYS A 583 29.62 28.45 -11.07
C LYS A 583 30.38 27.48 -11.99
N VAL A 584 31.72 27.48 -11.93
CA VAL A 584 32.60 26.74 -12.84
C VAL A 584 33.42 25.72 -12.04
N SER A 585 32.89 24.51 -11.91
CA SER A 585 33.46 23.46 -11.07
C SER A 585 33.85 22.20 -11.86
N PHE A 586 34.68 21.35 -11.24
CA PHE A 586 34.91 19.99 -11.72
C PHE A 586 33.60 19.21 -11.88
N GLY A 587 32.61 19.44 -11.02
CA GLY A 587 31.27 18.87 -11.13
C GLY A 587 30.59 19.20 -12.46
N ALA A 588 30.69 20.44 -12.94
CA ALA A 588 30.16 20.83 -14.25
C ALA A 588 30.88 20.14 -15.43
N VAL A 589 32.20 19.89 -15.31
CA VAL A 589 32.95 19.11 -16.31
C VAL A 589 32.50 17.64 -16.31
N LEU A 590 32.39 17.04 -15.12
CA LEU A 590 32.02 15.63 -14.94
C LEU A 590 30.55 15.39 -15.35
N ALA A 591 29.63 16.30 -15.05
CA ALA A 591 28.24 16.23 -15.49
C ALA A 591 28.11 16.22 -17.03
N ARG A 592 28.99 16.93 -17.74
CA ARG A 592 29.06 16.90 -19.21
C ARG A 592 29.61 15.57 -19.75
N GLU A 593 30.53 14.94 -19.04
CA GLU A 593 31.19 13.69 -19.45
C GLU A 593 30.35 12.44 -19.14
N TYR A 594 29.65 12.40 -17.99
CA TYR A 594 28.84 11.27 -17.54
C TYR A 594 27.33 11.41 -17.82
N GLY A 595 26.86 12.60 -18.19
CA GLY A 595 25.46 12.86 -18.56
C GLY A 595 24.52 13.13 -17.37
N PRO A 596 23.27 13.56 -17.64
CA PRO A 596 22.33 14.02 -16.62
C PRO A 596 21.89 12.91 -15.64
N ASP A 597 21.83 11.66 -16.11
CA ASP A 597 21.40 10.50 -15.31
C ASP A 597 22.43 10.10 -14.24
N SER A 598 23.63 10.68 -14.26
CA SER A 598 24.70 10.37 -13.32
C SER A 598 24.56 10.99 -11.92
N GLY A 599 23.60 11.92 -11.74
CA GLY A 599 23.43 12.65 -10.48
C GLY A 599 24.57 13.63 -10.14
N ILE A 600 25.39 13.99 -11.14
CA ILE A 600 26.47 14.98 -11.01
C ILE A 600 25.97 16.33 -11.52
N ASP A 601 26.25 17.39 -10.77
CA ASP A 601 25.94 18.77 -11.12
C ASP A 601 27.12 19.71 -10.81
N PHE A 602 26.92 21.03 -10.89
CA PHE A 602 27.94 22.01 -10.56
C PHE A 602 28.27 22.09 -9.05
N ASN A 603 27.42 21.55 -8.16
CA ASN A 603 27.63 21.50 -6.71
C ASN A 603 28.36 20.22 -6.26
N TRP A 604 28.57 19.25 -7.15
CA TRP A 604 29.23 17.98 -6.83
C TRP A 604 30.63 18.19 -6.22
N THR A 605 30.92 17.39 -5.18
CA THR A 605 32.24 17.31 -4.55
C THR A 605 32.72 15.85 -4.46
N PRO A 606 34.04 15.60 -4.29
CA PRO A 606 34.55 14.24 -4.09
C PRO A 606 33.88 13.50 -2.92
N ASP A 607 33.56 14.21 -1.83
CA ASP A 607 32.88 13.64 -0.67
C ASP A 607 31.50 13.05 -1.01
N VAL A 608 30.77 13.65 -1.96
CA VAL A 608 29.47 13.13 -2.44
C VAL A 608 29.67 11.78 -3.12
N SER A 609 30.59 11.66 -4.07
CA SER A 609 30.91 10.36 -4.69
C SER A 609 31.44 9.35 -3.67
N GLN A 610 32.29 9.80 -2.74
CA GLN A 610 32.87 8.93 -1.71
C GLN A 610 31.80 8.40 -0.74
N GLN A 611 30.74 9.16 -0.45
CA GLN A 611 29.58 8.69 0.32
C GLN A 611 28.85 7.54 -0.38
N TYR A 612 28.62 7.59 -1.69
CA TYR A 612 28.02 6.47 -2.43
C TYR A 612 28.89 5.21 -2.38
N VAL A 613 30.19 5.36 -2.65
CA VAL A 613 31.16 4.26 -2.59
C VAL A 613 31.25 3.65 -1.19
N ASN A 614 31.28 4.48 -0.14
CA ASN A 614 31.32 4.03 1.26
C ASN A 614 30.00 3.37 1.69
N THR A 615 28.86 3.90 1.27
CA THR A 615 27.53 3.32 1.55
C THR A 615 27.42 1.91 0.97
N TRP A 616 27.82 1.72 -0.29
CA TRP A 616 27.84 0.40 -0.92
C TRP A 616 28.83 -0.56 -0.24
N LYS A 617 30.06 -0.11 0.08
CA LYS A 617 31.04 -0.93 0.83
C LYS A 617 30.47 -1.38 2.17
N ASN A 618 29.90 -0.47 2.96
CA ASN A 618 29.32 -0.78 4.27
C ASN A 618 28.13 -1.75 4.15
N ALA A 619 27.24 -1.55 3.16
CA ALA A 619 26.13 -2.47 2.90
C ALA A 619 26.59 -3.86 2.44
N SER A 620 27.70 -3.95 1.69
CA SER A 620 28.30 -5.23 1.29
C SER A 620 28.99 -5.96 2.45
N ALA A 621 29.60 -5.22 3.39
CA ALA A 621 30.31 -5.78 4.54
C ALA A 621 29.37 -6.32 5.63
N GLN A 622 28.12 -5.85 5.71
CA GLN A 622 27.08 -6.37 6.60
C GLN A 622 26.47 -7.72 6.14
N LEU A 623 27.03 -8.32 5.09
CA LEU A 623 26.57 -9.57 4.47
C LEU A 623 27.66 -10.65 4.40
N GLN A 624 28.78 -10.44 5.10
CA GLN A 624 29.87 -11.41 5.33
C GLN A 624 29.88 -11.85 6.79
#